data_AF-A0A920UV77-F1
#
_entry.id   AF-A0A920UV77-F1
#
_cell.length_a   1.000
_cell.length_b   1.000
_cell.length_c   1.000
_cell.angle_alpha   90.00
_cell.angle_beta   90.00
_cell.angle_gamma   90.00
#
_symmetry.space_group_name_H-M   'P 1'
#
loop_
_entity.id
_entity.type
_entity.pdbx_description
1 polymer ?
#
loop_
_entity_poly.entity_id
_entity_poly.type
_entity_poly.pdbx_seq_one_letter_code
_entity_poly.pdbx_strand_id
1 'polypeptide(L)' 'MKGAMSSTNSVLWQTMSKHLYPTTTYHYNSGGEPEDIPNLSYEQLKSFYSSHYHPSNSVFMTFGDISAQEHQTQLEI' A
#
# COMPACT_ATOMS: atom_id res chain seq x y z
N MET A 1 8.68 -8.59 -5.08
CA MET A 1 10.00 -8.54 -4.40
C MET A 1 10.71 -9.88 -4.50
N LYS A 2 12.04 -9.90 -4.72
CA LYS A 2 12.82 -11.14 -4.97
C LYS A 2 12.64 -12.21 -3.88
N GLY A 3 12.75 -11.83 -2.60
CA GLY A 3 12.61 -12.78 -1.48
C GLY A 3 11.18 -13.29 -1.29
N ALA A 4 10.17 -12.45 -1.50
CA ALA A 4 8.77 -12.88 -1.37
C ALA A 4 8.33 -13.83 -2.50
N MET A 5 8.93 -13.68 -3.69
CA MET A 5 8.62 -14.48 -4.89
C MET A 5 9.34 -15.84 -4.93
N SER A 6 10.22 -16.15 -3.97
CA SER A 6 10.79 -17.49 -3.83
C SER A 6 9.85 -18.47 -3.12
N SER A 7 8.76 -17.98 -2.51
CA SER A 7 7.71 -18.78 -1.89
C SER A 7 6.66 -19.18 -2.91
N THR A 8 6.46 -20.49 -3.11
CA THR A 8 5.42 -21.02 -3.99
C THR A 8 4.02 -20.55 -3.60
N ASN A 9 3.73 -20.42 -2.30
CA ASN A 9 2.44 -19.91 -1.83
C ASN A 9 2.21 -18.45 -2.25
N SER A 10 3.25 -17.61 -2.16
CA SER A 10 3.16 -16.22 -2.60
C SER A 10 2.91 -16.14 -4.11
N VAL A 11 3.63 -16.95 -4.89
CA VAL A 11 3.45 -17.02 -6.36
C VAL A 11 2.03 -17.47 -6.72
N LEU A 12 1.51 -18.51 -6.05
CA LEU A 12 0.16 -19.00 -6.26
C LEU A 12 -0.88 -17.91 -5.97
N TRP A 13 -0.79 -17.25 -4.82
CA TRP A 13 -1.71 -16.18 -4.42
C TRP A 13 -1.72 -15.02 -5.42
N GLN A 14 -0.55 -14.56 -5.84
CA GLN A 14 -0.43 -13.46 -6.82
C GLN A 14 -0.99 -13.85 -8.18
N THR A 15 -0.66 -15.07 -8.66
CA THR A 15 -1.17 -15.57 -9.95
C THR A 15 -2.69 -15.70 -9.93
N MET A 16 -3.24 -16.25 -8.85
CA MET A 16 -4.69 -16.37 -8.68
C MET A 16 -5.36 -14.99 -8.65
N SER A 17 -4.85 -14.05 -7.86
CA SER A 17 -5.38 -12.68 -7.75
C SER A 17 -5.36 -11.97 -9.10
N LYS A 18 -4.29 -12.17 -9.89
CA LYS A 18 -4.18 -11.63 -11.25
C LYS A 18 -5.30 -12.07 -12.18
N HIS A 19 -5.72 -13.33 -12.09
CA HIS A 19 -6.78 -13.89 -12.92
C HIS A 19 -8.18 -13.63 -12.37
N LEU A 20 -8.36 -13.56 -11.04
CA LEU A 20 -9.65 -13.28 -10.42
C LEU A 20 -10.06 -11.81 -10.50
N TYR A 21 -9.10 -10.89 -10.50
CA TYR A 21 -9.37 -9.45 -10.46
C TYR A 21 -8.78 -8.68 -11.64
N PRO A 22 -9.05 -9.09 -12.90
CA PRO A 22 -8.32 -8.59 -14.08
C PRO A 22 -8.55 -7.10 -14.38
N THR A 23 -9.58 -6.48 -13.82
CA THR A 23 -9.97 -5.09 -14.11
C THR A 23 -9.71 -4.12 -12.96
N THR A 24 -9.37 -4.62 -11.76
CA THR A 24 -9.14 -3.78 -10.58
C THR A 24 -7.66 -3.78 -10.21
N THR A 25 -7.21 -2.88 -9.34
CA THR A 25 -5.78 -2.81 -8.95
C THR A 25 -5.24 -4.11 -8.32
N TYR A 26 -6.12 -5.02 -7.88
CA TYR A 26 -5.72 -6.26 -7.19
C TYR A 26 -5.07 -7.32 -8.08
N HIS A 27 -5.02 -7.14 -9.40
CA HIS A 27 -4.18 -7.98 -10.26
C HIS A 27 -2.70 -7.60 -10.24
N TYR A 28 -2.34 -6.47 -9.64
CA TYR A 28 -0.95 -6.06 -9.44
C TYR A 28 -0.42 -6.58 -8.11
N ASN A 29 0.85 -6.96 -8.12
CA ASN A 29 1.62 -7.20 -6.91
C ASN A 29 2.03 -5.84 -6.31
N SER A 30 1.32 -5.38 -5.29
CA SER A 30 1.62 -4.10 -4.62
C SER A 30 3.00 -4.06 -3.95
N GLY A 31 3.59 -5.22 -3.66
CA GLY A 31 4.97 -5.32 -3.21
C GLY A 31 6.00 -5.08 -4.33
N GLY A 32 5.54 -4.98 -5.58
CA GLY A 32 6.36 -4.72 -6.76
C GLY A 32 6.97 -5.99 -7.36
N GLU A 33 6.90 -6.12 -8.68
CA GLU A 33 7.61 -7.19 -9.39
C GLU A 33 9.11 -6.89 -9.45
N PRO A 34 10.00 -7.87 -9.21
CA PRO A 34 11.45 -7.65 -9.23
C PRO A 34 11.98 -7.00 -10.52
N GLU A 35 11.32 -7.27 -11.65
CA GLU A 35 11.63 -6.74 -12.97
C GLU A 35 11.12 -5.31 -13.18
N ASP A 36 10.03 -4.92 -12.51
CA ASP A 36 9.41 -3.61 -12.67
C ASP A 36 9.93 -2.56 -11.69
N ILE A 37 10.34 -2.97 -10.49
CA ILE A 37 10.83 -2.05 -9.43
C ILE A 37 11.92 -1.09 -9.93
N PRO A 38 12.94 -1.52 -10.71
CA PRO A 38 13.98 -0.61 -11.21
C PRO A 38 13.45 0.47 -12.16
N ASN A 39 12.27 0.29 -12.74
CA ASN A 39 11.65 1.24 -13.67
C ASN A 39 10.86 2.34 -12.96
N LEU A 40 10.67 2.25 -11.63
CA LEU A 40 9.98 3.28 -10.85
C LEU A 40 10.87 4.52 -10.72
N SER A 41 10.44 5.62 -11.35
CA SER A 41 11.12 6.91 -11.23
C SER A 41 10.78 7.63 -9.93
N TYR A 42 11.65 8.55 -9.52
CA TYR A 42 11.42 9.41 -8.35
C TYR A 42 10.17 10.28 -8.49
N GLU A 43 9.88 10.79 -9.70
CA GLU A 43 8.69 11.61 -9.94
C GLU A 43 7.40 10.80 -9.80
N GLN A 44 7.37 9.55 -10.28
CA GLN A 44 6.24 8.66 -10.07
C GLN A 44 6.01 8.37 -8.60
N LEU A 45 7.09 8.15 -7.82
CA LEU A 45 7.00 7.96 -6.38
C LEU A 45 6.39 9.20 -5.68
N LYS A 46 6.88 10.40 -5.99
CA LYS A 46 6.33 11.65 -5.42
C LYS A 46 4.87 11.87 -5.82
N SER A 47 4.51 11.58 -7.07
CA SER A 47 3.13 11.72 -7.56
C SER A 47 2.17 10.74 -6.85
N PHE A 48 2.60 9.50 -6.63
CA PHE A 48 1.82 8.53 -5.86
C PHE A 48 1.60 9.03 -4.42
N TYR A 49 2.67 9.51 -3.76
CA TYR A 49 2.56 10.08 -2.42
C TYR A 49 1.57 11.25 -2.39
N SER A 50 1.74 12.23 -3.28
CA SER A 50 0.89 13.43 -3.35
C SER A 50 -0.58 13.10 -3.58
N SER A 51 -0.90 12.00 -4.26
CA SER A 51 -2.28 11.60 -4.55
C SER A 51 -2.94 10.76 -3.46
N HIS A 52 -2.17 9.99 -2.68
CA HIS A 52 -2.71 9.00 -1.74
C HIS A 52 -2.55 9.37 -0.27
N TYR A 53 -1.58 10.21 0.09
CA TYR A 53 -1.23 10.54 1.49
C TYR A 53 -1.82 11.87 1.99
N HIS A 54 -2.77 12.46 1.25
CA HIS A 54 -3.51 13.61 1.76
C HIS A 54 -4.39 13.18 2.96
N PRO A 55 -4.47 13.96 4.06
CA PRO A 55 -5.23 13.59 5.26
C PRO A 55 -6.70 13.21 5.00
N SER A 56 -7.32 13.77 3.95
CA SER A 56 -8.69 13.41 3.55
C SER A 56 -8.85 11.96 3.06
N ASN A 57 -7.77 11.27 2.75
CA ASN A 57 -7.73 9.86 2.37
C ASN A 57 -7.13 8.98 3.48
N SER A 58 -6.92 9.52 4.68
CA SER A 58 -6.31 8.84 5.81
C SER A 58 -7.35 8.36 6.81
N VAL A 59 -7.06 7.23 7.46
CA VAL A 59 -7.79 6.74 8.63
C VAL A 59 -6.81 6.65 9.79
N PHE A 60 -7.07 7.41 10.85
CA PHE A 60 -6.27 7.38 12.07
C PHE A 60 -6.92 6.41 13.07
N MET A 61 -6.11 5.51 13.65
CA MET A 61 -6.56 4.52 14.63
C MET A 61 -5.67 4.60 15.87
N THR A 62 -6.27 4.71 17.05
CA THR A 62 -5.58 4.73 18.34
C THR A 62 -6.17 3.68 19.29
N PHE A 63 -5.38 3.24 20.25
CA PHE A 63 -5.78 2.25 21.26
C PHE A 63 -4.96 2.46 22.54
N GLY A 64 -5.61 2.44 23.70
CA GLY A 64 -4.97 2.62 25.00
C GLY A 64 -5.86 3.36 25.99
N ASP A 65 -5.22 3.95 26.99
CA ASP A 65 -5.83 4.68 28.11
C ASP A 65 -5.84 6.21 27.93
N ILE A 66 -5.23 6.72 26.85
CA ILE A 66 -5.30 8.13 26.45
C ILE A 66 -6.69 8.45 25.89
N SER A 67 -7.26 9.59 26.27
CA SER A 67 -8.59 9.99 25.83
C SER A 67 -8.62 10.27 24.31
N ALA A 68 -9.74 9.94 23.66
CA ALA A 68 -9.93 10.25 22.25
C ALA A 68 -9.81 11.76 21.96
N GLN A 69 -10.23 12.60 22.90
CA GLN A 69 -10.15 14.05 22.78
C GLN A 69 -8.70 14.56 22.75
N GLU A 70 -7.82 13.97 23.57
CA GLU A 70 -6.40 14.32 23.57
C GLU A 70 -5.73 13.96 22.23
N HIS A 71 -6.06 12.78 21.68
CA HIS A 71 -5.62 12.41 20.34
C HIS A 71 -6.14 13.35 19.26
N GLN A 72 -7.43 13.66 19.28
CA GLN A 72 -8.06 14.55 18.31
C GLN A 72 -7.43 15.95 18.33
N THR A 73 -7.15 16.48 19.52
CA THR A 73 -6.50 17.80 19.69
C THR A 73 -5.15 17.86 18.99
N GLN A 74 -4.38 16.76 18.93
CA GLN A 74 -3.09 16.72 18.24
C GLN A 74 -3.23 16.53 16.72
N LEU A 75 -4.31 15.90 16.27
CA LEU A 75 -4.55 15.57 14.85
C LEU A 75 -5.21 16.72 14.07
N GLU A 76 -5.90 17.63 14.75
CA GLU A 76 -6.62 18.77 14.14
C GLU A 76 -5.76 20.03 13.94
N ILE A 77 -4.48 20.00 14.32
CA ILE A 77 -3.55 21.14 14.22
C ILE A 77 -2.93 21.25 12.82
#